data_AF-A0AAN9U1M0-F1
#
_entry.id   AF-A0AAN9U1M0-F1
#
_cell.length_a   1.000
_cell.length_b   1.000
_cell.length_c   1.000
_cell.angle_alpha   90.00
_cell.angle_beta   90.00
_cell.angle_gamma   90.00
#
_symmetry.space_group_name_H-M   'P 1'
#
loop_
_entity.id
_entity.type
_entity.pdbx_description
1 polymer ?
#
loop_
_entity_poly.entity_id
_entity_poly.type
_entity_poly.pdbx_seq_one_letter_code
_entity_poly.pdbx_strand_id
1 'polypeptide(L)'
;MKPVFIMKLLSLILLAGTAVAGSQNWNNTCIIPALNNGDDDSPAIRQAFQDCGKNGNIVFQENTTYNIQTTLQLHNLSNVQVDLRGTLLFSTDVHYWIRHGNLGNTDGFDTINTDNVTILNSFADMGDDCISFKPGKHQGC
;
A
#
# COMPACT_ATOMS: atom_id res chain seq x y z
N MET A 1 6.94 -70.14 -16.59
CA MET A 1 7.09 -69.33 -17.82
C MET A 1 6.21 -68.08 -17.66
N LYS A 2 6.72 -66.90 -18.07
CA LYS A 2 6.35 -65.48 -17.78
C LYS A 2 4.86 -65.09 -18.06
N PRO A 3 4.31 -63.91 -17.62
CA PRO A 3 5.01 -62.70 -17.17
C PRO A 3 4.47 -61.97 -15.91
N VAL A 4 5.35 -61.09 -15.43
CA VAL A 4 5.24 -60.11 -14.35
C VAL A 4 4.57 -58.84 -14.89
N PHE A 5 3.56 -58.29 -14.19
CA PHE A 5 3.05 -56.93 -14.43
C PHE A 5 3.52 -56.03 -13.28
N ILE A 6 4.64 -55.32 -13.48
CA ILE A 6 5.08 -54.23 -12.60
C ILE A 6 4.37 -52.96 -13.07
N MET A 7 3.34 -52.53 -12.34
CA MET A 7 2.73 -51.23 -12.53
C MET A 7 3.53 -50.20 -11.71
N LYS A 8 4.51 -49.54 -12.34
CA LYS A 8 5.13 -48.33 -11.79
C LYS A 8 4.10 -47.20 -11.87
N LEU A 9 3.42 -46.87 -10.77
CA LEU A 9 2.83 -45.54 -10.66
C LEU A 9 3.96 -44.54 -10.41
N LEU A 10 4.14 -43.63 -11.37
CA LEU A 10 4.98 -42.45 -11.19
C LEU A 10 4.39 -41.61 -10.05
N SER A 11 5.13 -41.45 -8.96
CA SER A 11 4.86 -40.39 -7.98
C SER A 11 5.04 -39.05 -8.68
N LEU A 12 3.93 -38.36 -8.93
CA LEU A 12 3.92 -36.96 -9.34
C LEU A 12 4.31 -36.15 -8.10
N ILE A 13 5.60 -35.84 -7.95
CA ILE A 13 6.07 -34.93 -6.90
C ILE A 13 5.56 -33.54 -7.30
N LEU A 14 4.45 -33.11 -6.69
CA LEU A 14 4.06 -31.71 -6.70
C LEU A 14 5.15 -30.96 -5.93
N LEU A 15 6.08 -30.31 -6.62
CA LEU A 15 6.91 -29.27 -5.98
C LEU A 15 5.94 -28.15 -5.60
N ALA A 16 5.36 -28.25 -4.41
CA ALA A 16 4.81 -27.10 -3.72
C ALA A 16 6.02 -26.21 -3.42
N GLY A 17 6.36 -25.32 -4.36
CA GLY A 17 7.29 -24.24 -4.10
C GLY A 17 6.71 -23.44 -2.95
N THR A 18 7.26 -23.59 -1.75
CA THR A 18 6.93 -22.71 -0.65
C THR A 18 7.46 -21.35 -1.05
N ALA A 19 6.58 -20.46 -1.50
CA ALA A 19 6.88 -19.06 -1.59
C ALA A 19 7.19 -18.59 -0.17
N VAL A 20 8.48 -18.50 0.16
CA VAL A 20 8.93 -17.81 1.37
C VAL A 20 8.69 -16.34 1.08
N ALA A 21 7.56 -15.80 1.53
CA ALA A 21 7.38 -14.37 1.62
C ALA A 21 8.45 -13.86 2.60
N GLY A 22 9.57 -13.37 2.06
CA GLY A 22 10.67 -12.88 2.86
C GLY A 22 10.26 -11.60 3.58
N SER A 23 10.04 -11.70 4.89
CA SER A 23 9.89 -10.53 5.76
C SER A 23 11.15 -9.67 5.62
N GLN A 24 11.03 -8.51 4.99
CA GLN A 24 12.13 -7.54 4.90
C GLN A 24 12.34 -6.93 6.29
N ASN A 25 13.55 -7.04 6.85
CA ASN A 25 13.91 -6.37 8.09
C ASN A 25 14.25 -4.91 7.79
N TRP A 26 13.37 -3.98 8.18
CA TRP A 26 13.56 -2.54 7.97
C TRP A 26 14.22 -1.91 9.20
N ASN A 27 15.35 -1.22 8.99
CA ASN A 27 16.06 -0.54 10.07
C ASN A 27 15.33 0.72 10.59
N ASN A 28 14.42 1.28 9.79
CA ASN A 28 13.65 2.48 10.11
C ASN A 28 12.16 2.18 9.92
N THR A 29 11.41 2.05 11.01
CA THR A 29 9.97 1.73 10.96
C THR A 29 9.17 2.76 11.74
N CYS A 30 8.18 3.37 11.10
CA CYS A 30 7.25 4.31 11.69
C CYS A 30 5.88 3.66 11.81
N ILE A 31 5.40 3.46 13.04
CA ILE A 31 4.02 3.05 13.31
C ILE A 31 3.22 4.33 13.54
N ILE A 32 2.19 4.56 12.72
CA ILE A 32 1.43 5.81 12.75
C ILE A 32 0.44 5.79 13.92
N PRO A 33 0.53 6.73 14.88
CA PRO A 33 -0.47 6.85 15.93
C PRO A 33 -1.77 7.43 15.36
N ALA A 34 -2.91 6.94 15.85
CA ALA A 34 -4.21 7.56 15.66
C ALA A 34 -4.63 8.30 16.93
N LEU A 35 -5.28 9.46 16.77
CA LEU A 35 -5.82 10.25 17.87
C LEU A 35 -7.04 9.59 18.51
N ASN A 36 -7.76 8.73 17.77
CA ASN A 36 -8.93 7.95 18.24
C ASN A 36 -10.07 8.79 18.85
N ASN A 37 -10.14 10.08 18.51
CA ASN A 37 -11.16 11.01 19.00
C ASN A 37 -11.94 11.72 17.88
N GLY A 38 -11.67 11.38 16.61
CA GLY A 38 -12.29 12.00 15.43
C GLY A 38 -11.50 13.18 14.85
N ASP A 39 -10.45 13.66 15.53
CA ASP A 39 -9.61 14.76 15.06
C ASP A 39 -8.70 14.33 13.90
N ASP A 40 -8.10 15.32 13.23
CA ASP A 40 -7.29 15.11 12.04
C ASP A 40 -5.96 14.36 12.33
N ASP A 41 -5.87 13.13 11.84
CA ASP A 41 -4.67 12.27 11.93
C ASP A 41 -3.63 12.58 10.83
N SER A 42 -4.01 13.40 9.84
CA SER A 42 -3.15 13.73 8.69
C SER A 42 -1.76 14.27 9.06
N PRO A 43 -1.59 15.11 10.10
CA PRO A 43 -0.27 15.58 10.52
C PRO A 43 0.67 14.44 10.96
N ALA A 44 0.16 13.49 11.74
CA ALA A 44 0.95 12.35 12.21
C ALA A 44 1.36 11.43 11.05
N ILE A 45 0.45 11.23 10.09
CA ILE A 45 0.74 10.48 8.86
C ILE A 45 1.86 11.18 8.07
N ARG A 46 1.71 12.48 7.77
CA ARG A 46 2.76 13.22 7.04
C ARG A 46 4.11 13.15 7.75
N GLN A 47 4.13 13.25 9.08
CA GLN A 47 5.36 13.14 9.86
C GLN A 47 6.01 11.75 9.71
N ALA A 48 5.25 10.67 9.82
CA ALA A 48 5.77 9.32 9.62
C ALA A 48 6.38 9.11 8.23
N PHE A 49 5.76 9.70 7.19
CA PHE A 49 6.32 9.68 5.83
C PHE A 49 7.56 10.56 5.68
N GLN A 50 7.70 11.64 6.45
CA GLN A 50 8.94 12.42 6.49
C GLN A 50 10.07 11.65 7.16
N ASP A 51 9.79 10.98 8.28
CA ASP A 51 10.79 10.29 9.09
C ASP A 51 11.22 8.94 8.50
N CYS A 52 10.27 8.19 7.94
CA CYS A 52 10.48 6.85 7.39
C CYS A 52 10.35 6.75 5.87
N GLY A 53 10.25 7.88 5.16
CA GLY A 53 10.12 7.94 3.70
C GLY A 53 11.35 7.51 2.90
N LYS A 54 12.43 7.06 3.54
CA LYS A 54 13.64 6.57 2.85
C LYS A 54 14.19 5.33 3.53
N ASN A 55 14.34 4.23 2.79
CA ASN A 55 14.81 2.94 3.28
C ASN A 55 14.06 2.49 4.56
N GLY A 56 12.75 2.68 4.56
CA GLY A 56 11.93 2.53 5.76
C GLY A 56 10.60 1.85 5.52
N ASN A 57 9.95 1.49 6.62
CA ASN A 57 8.61 0.92 6.65
C ASN A 57 7.66 1.85 7.39
N ILE A 58 6.47 2.05 6.85
CA ILE A 58 5.42 2.88 7.44
C ILE A 58 4.20 2.00 7.65
N VAL A 59 3.71 1.92 8.89
CA VAL A 59 2.66 0.98 9.26
C VAL A 59 1.44 1.73 9.80
N PHE A 60 0.32 1.56 9.09
CA PHE A 60 -1.01 1.86 9.61
C PHE A 60 -1.53 0.63 10.34
N GLN A 61 -2.01 0.81 11.56
CA GLN A 61 -2.33 -0.29 12.46
C GLN A 61 -3.67 -0.96 12.10
N GLU A 62 -3.77 -2.26 12.36
CA GLU A 62 -5.02 -3.01 12.25
C GLU A 62 -6.08 -2.45 13.21
N ASN A 63 -7.36 -2.62 12.87
CA ASN A 63 -8.51 -2.19 13.69
C ASN A 63 -8.46 -0.70 14.08
N THR A 64 -7.77 0.12 13.31
CA THR A 64 -7.58 1.55 13.58
C THR A 64 -8.17 2.35 12.42
N THR A 65 -8.97 3.37 12.73
CA THR A 65 -9.50 4.33 11.75
C THR A 65 -8.77 5.66 11.92
N TYR A 66 -8.16 6.14 10.84
CA TYR A 66 -7.46 7.41 10.78
C TYR A 66 -8.35 8.44 10.09
N ASN A 67 -8.70 9.53 10.77
CA ASN A 67 -9.56 10.57 10.23
C ASN A 67 -8.71 11.58 9.45
N ILE A 68 -8.97 11.70 8.15
CA ILE A 68 -8.21 12.54 7.22
C ILE A 68 -9.02 13.80 6.91
N GLN A 69 -8.67 14.90 7.58
CA GLN A 69 -9.32 16.20 7.38
C GLN A 69 -8.47 17.15 6.55
N THR A 70 -7.17 16.86 6.37
CA THR A 70 -6.26 17.65 5.53
C THR A 70 -5.49 16.82 4.53
N THR A 71 -4.98 17.45 3.46
CA THR A 71 -4.28 16.74 2.38
C THR A 71 -3.04 15.99 2.86
N LEU A 72 -2.89 14.74 2.43
CA LEU A 72 -1.68 13.94 2.61
C LEU A 72 -0.70 14.18 1.45
N GLN A 73 -0.02 15.32 1.45
CA GLN A 73 1.04 15.62 0.48
C GLN A 73 2.31 14.86 0.87
N LEU A 74 2.45 13.64 0.34
CA LEU A 74 3.56 12.73 0.62
C LEU A 74 4.53 12.75 -0.56
N HIS A 75 5.77 13.12 -0.32
CA HIS A 75 6.77 13.36 -1.38
C HIS A 75 8.12 12.75 -1.03
N ASN A 76 9.00 12.63 -2.02
CA ASN A 76 10.41 12.25 -1.85
C ASN A 76 10.61 10.87 -1.19
N LEU A 77 9.74 9.91 -1.52
CA LEU A 77 9.81 8.55 -1.04
C LEU A 77 10.83 7.73 -1.87
N SER A 78 11.64 6.92 -1.21
CA SER A 78 12.62 6.06 -1.89
C SER A 78 12.85 4.78 -1.10
N ASN A 79 12.60 3.62 -1.72
CA ASN A 79 12.71 2.31 -1.07
C ASN A 79 11.90 2.28 0.25
N VAL A 80 10.58 2.46 0.13
CA VAL A 80 9.65 2.52 1.26
C VAL A 80 8.62 1.42 1.12
N GLN A 81 8.37 0.71 2.21
CA GLN A 81 7.19 -0.14 2.34
C GLN A 81 6.12 0.61 3.13
N VAL A 82 4.87 0.51 2.67
CA VAL A 82 3.70 1.06 3.37
C VAL A 82 2.73 -0.08 3.64
N ASP A 83 2.60 -0.45 4.91
CA ASP A 83 1.66 -1.44 5.39
C ASP A 83 0.36 -0.75 5.80
N LEU A 84 -0.58 -0.60 4.87
CA LEU A 84 -1.91 -0.05 5.15
C LEU A 84 -2.86 -1.13 5.69
N ARG A 85 -2.90 -1.32 7.01
CA ARG A 85 -3.75 -2.35 7.66
C ARG A 85 -5.01 -1.80 8.33
N GLY A 86 -5.10 -0.48 8.46
CA GLY A 86 -6.24 0.23 9.03
C GLY A 86 -7.13 0.87 7.96
N THR A 87 -8.07 1.71 8.40
CA THR A 87 -9.00 2.43 7.53
C THR A 87 -8.62 3.91 7.48
N LEU A 88 -8.57 4.49 6.28
CA LEU A 88 -8.49 5.95 6.11
C LEU A 88 -9.91 6.48 5.88
N LEU A 89 -10.40 7.31 6.81
CA LEU A 89 -11.71 7.94 6.72
C LEU A 89 -11.55 9.42 6.39
N PHE A 90 -11.85 9.79 5.15
CA PHE A 90 -11.75 11.19 4.72
C PHE A 90 -12.97 12.00 5.18
N SER A 91 -12.72 13.24 5.60
CA SER A 91 -13.79 14.17 5.97
C SER A 91 -14.69 14.50 4.76
N THR A 92 -15.94 14.86 5.05
CA THR A 92 -16.93 15.23 4.02
C THR A 92 -16.94 16.73 3.70
N ASP A 93 -15.95 17.51 4.17
CA ASP A 93 -15.84 18.94 3.87
C ASP A 93 -15.44 19.17 2.40
N VAL A 94 -16.46 19.17 1.54
CA VAL A 94 -16.30 19.42 0.11
C VAL A 94 -15.64 20.78 -0.16
N HIS A 95 -15.81 21.78 0.69
CA HIS A 95 -15.21 23.09 0.47
C HIS A 95 -13.72 23.09 0.75
N TYR A 96 -13.27 22.39 1.79
CA TYR A 96 -11.84 22.15 2.01
C TYR A 96 -11.25 21.44 0.80
N TRP A 97 -11.88 20.35 0.36
CA TRP A 97 -11.37 19.57 -0.75
C TRP A 97 -11.41 20.31 -2.08
N ILE A 98 -12.40 21.15 -2.39
CA ILE A 98 -12.37 22.00 -3.61
C ILE A 98 -11.16 22.94 -3.60
N ARG A 99 -10.81 23.48 -2.43
CA ARG A 99 -9.74 24.49 -2.29
C ARG A 99 -8.34 23.89 -2.21
N HIS A 100 -8.20 22.68 -1.67
CA HIS A 100 -6.91 22.08 -1.36
C HIS A 100 -6.71 20.69 -1.98
N GLY A 101 -7.79 19.95 -2.18
CA GLY A 101 -7.80 18.71 -2.94
C GLY A 101 -7.99 19.00 -4.43
N ASN A 102 -7.32 18.24 -5.28
CA ASN A 102 -7.65 18.27 -6.69
C ASN A 102 -8.85 17.33 -6.91
N LEU A 103 -10.07 17.83 -6.66
CA LEU A 103 -11.30 17.01 -6.68
C LEU A 103 -11.67 16.45 -8.06
N GLY A 104 -10.97 16.85 -9.11
CA GLY A 104 -11.18 16.32 -10.45
C GLY A 104 -10.47 14.99 -10.72
N ASN A 105 -9.62 14.50 -9.82
CA ASN A 105 -8.86 13.26 -10.00
C ASN A 105 -8.72 12.45 -8.70
N THR A 106 -9.81 11.85 -8.24
CA THR A 106 -9.82 11.04 -7.00
C THR A 106 -9.44 9.59 -7.27
N ASP A 107 -8.26 9.35 -7.85
CA ASP A 107 -7.75 8.00 -8.08
C ASP A 107 -7.50 7.30 -6.73
N GLY A 108 -7.79 6.00 -6.61
CA GLY A 108 -7.56 5.21 -5.40
C GLY A 108 -6.08 4.94 -5.16
N PHE A 109 -5.41 4.40 -6.18
CA PHE A 109 -3.96 4.16 -6.17
C PHE A 109 -3.33 4.59 -7.48
N ASP A 110 -2.45 5.58 -7.42
CA ASP A 110 -1.57 5.94 -8.53
C ASP A 110 -0.21 5.25 -8.39
N THR A 111 0.20 4.55 -9.44
CA THR A 111 1.57 4.01 -9.55
C THR A 111 2.30 4.70 -10.71
N ILE A 112 3.52 5.18 -10.45
CA ILE A 112 4.37 5.81 -11.47
C ILE A 112 5.83 5.40 -11.22
N ASN A 113 6.49 4.88 -12.26
CA ASN A 113 7.91 4.47 -12.19
C ASN A 113 8.24 3.51 -11.02
N THR A 114 7.38 2.53 -10.79
CA THR A 114 7.53 1.57 -9.71
C THR A 114 7.89 0.19 -10.25
N ASP A 115 8.67 -0.57 -9.49
CA ASP A 115 8.93 -2.01 -9.72
C ASP A 115 8.32 -2.82 -8.56
N ASN A 116 7.73 -3.98 -8.87
CA ASN A 116 7.14 -4.92 -7.91
C ASN A 116 6.11 -4.33 -6.90
N VAL A 117 5.06 -3.65 -7.39
CA VAL A 117 3.96 -3.13 -6.54
C VAL A 117 2.91 -4.21 -6.28
N THR A 118 2.50 -4.36 -5.02
CA THR A 118 1.43 -5.27 -4.58
C THR A 118 0.33 -4.49 -3.86
N ILE A 119 -0.91 -4.57 -4.36
CA ILE A 119 -2.11 -3.98 -3.74
C ILE A 119 -3.03 -5.14 -3.39
N LEU A 120 -3.33 -5.34 -2.11
CA LEU A 120 -4.16 -6.45 -1.61
C LEU A 120 -5.21 -5.94 -0.64
N ASN A 121 -6.36 -6.63 -0.58
CA ASN A 121 -7.41 -6.43 0.42
C ASN A 121 -7.88 -4.97 0.58
N SER A 122 -7.85 -4.18 -0.50
CA SER A 122 -8.22 -2.76 -0.51
C SER A 122 -9.62 -2.57 -1.11
N PHE A 123 -10.42 -1.69 -0.49
CA PHE A 123 -11.73 -1.27 -1.01
C PHE A 123 -11.67 0.22 -1.34
N ALA A 124 -12.07 0.57 -2.56
CA ALA A 124 -12.03 1.91 -3.12
C ALA A 124 -13.43 2.25 -3.68
N ASP A 125 -14.10 3.22 -3.06
CA ASP A 125 -15.40 3.75 -3.51
C ASP A 125 -15.25 5.25 -3.71
N MET A 126 -14.79 5.60 -4.91
CA MET A 126 -14.45 6.96 -5.31
C MET A 126 -14.86 7.22 -6.76
N GLY A 127 -14.93 8.50 -7.14
CA GLY A 127 -15.49 8.93 -8.42
C GLY A 127 -14.57 8.80 -9.62
N ASP A 128 -13.38 8.19 -9.48
CA ASP A 128 -12.33 8.09 -10.50
C ASP A 128 -11.68 6.70 -10.52
N ASP A 129 -10.51 6.56 -11.16
CA ASP A 129 -9.75 5.30 -11.27
C ASP A 129 -9.49 4.66 -9.89
N CYS A 130 -10.02 3.45 -9.63
CA CYS A 130 -9.66 2.72 -8.39
C CYS A 130 -8.16 2.41 -8.30
N ILE A 131 -7.54 2.11 -9.45
CA ILE A 131 -6.09 1.93 -9.61
C ILE A 131 -5.70 2.52 -10.97
N SER A 132 -4.72 3.41 -10.99
CA SER A 132 -4.15 3.98 -12.20
C SER A 132 -2.66 3.67 -12.32
N PHE A 133 -2.27 3.09 -13.46
CA PHE A 133 -0.88 2.84 -13.82
C PHE A 133 -0.42 3.95 -14.75
N LYS A 134 0.34 4.91 -14.24
CA LYS A 134 0.80 6.06 -15.00
C LYS A 134 2.20 5.77 -15.59
N PRO A 135 2.42 6.04 -16.89
CA PRO A 135 3.77 5.97 -17.44
C PRO A 135 4.63 7.04 -16.79
N GLY A 136 5.86 6.69 -16.42
CA GLY A 136 6.84 7.67 -16.02
C GLY A 136 7.10 8.71 -17.09
N LYS A 137 7.18 9.98 -16.71
CA LYS A 137 7.90 10.93 -17.56
C LYS A 137 9.39 10.63 -17.43
N HIS A 138 9.99 10.00 -18.44
CA HIS A 138 11.44 10.12 -18.61
C HIS A 138 11.73 11.52 -19.16
N GLN A 139 11.88 12.50 -18.27
CA GLN A 139 12.46 13.80 -18.62
C GLN A 139 13.38 14.20 -17.47
N GLY A 140 14.65 14.42 -17.79
CA GLY A 140 15.53 15.15 -16.89
C GLY A 140 14.92 16.51 -16.57
N CYS A 141 14.83 16.77 -15.28
CA CYS A 141 14.93 18.06 -14.62
C CYS A 141 15.85 17.86 -13.42
#